data_AF-A0AAV9SRC7-F1
#
_entry.id   AF-A0AAV9SRC7-F1
#
_cell.length_a   1.000
_cell.length_b   1.000
_cell.length_c   1.000
_cell.angle_alpha   90.00
_cell.angle_beta   90.00
_cell.angle_gamma   90.00
#
_symmetry.space_group_name_H-M   'P 1'
#
loop_
_entity.id
_entity.type
_entity.pdbx_description
1 polymer ?
#
loop_
_entity_poly.entity_id
_entity_poly.type
_entity_poly.pdbx_seq_one_letter_code
_entity_poly.pdbx_strand_id
1 'polypeptide(L)'
;MENIEELSPLRITATVRALSSALRGKREHVHGTSRGKGDRMFPEPEKLWFKESSAKNLRNRDFLSPSTMLNTLYAGGQVPPAVMSRVLSLRGSGVLPVAGGEVMGEGLRLRVDRVASFRAVLAGGTTEYLKPSSQMEGCVVLNCPALHPKPNTPTPDTLSLGQLRTVLLANHMGALFRRKGFEVYFCPTLPEDSDVATFLQALGIDWPTAPANWTNDEREEKIQKALENSPYREKGTESGRRTSGGGGRKALEEENEGGLRINLKQVFQEEGLLGYDPTLGTCKVHRDSVSHLAQLDLSTADITETMATVLHVTSCQDEFRQQQIAVLWRASGATHSQRHLVCGPVKTPGSHLTAAQYLQ
;
A
#
# COMPACT_ATOMS: atom_id res chain seq x y z
N MET A 1 -40.50 -28.03 -5.38
CA MET A 1 -39.18 -27.62 -4.86
C MET A 1 -38.74 -26.44 -5.70
N GLU A 2 -38.98 -25.24 -5.19
CA GLU A 2 -38.48 -24.02 -5.83
C GLU A 2 -36.97 -24.01 -5.67
N ASN A 3 -36.25 -24.01 -6.79
CA ASN A 3 -34.83 -23.69 -6.83
C ASN A 3 -34.69 -22.26 -6.31
N ILE A 4 -34.35 -22.10 -5.04
CA ILE A 4 -33.87 -20.84 -4.52
C ILE A 4 -32.51 -20.64 -5.21
N GLU A 5 -32.51 -19.92 -6.33
CA GLU A 5 -31.27 -19.40 -6.92
C GLU A 5 -30.53 -18.69 -5.80
N GLU A 6 -29.38 -19.23 -5.41
CA GLU A 6 -28.54 -18.69 -4.37
C GLU A 6 -28.16 -17.25 -4.78
N LEU A 7 -28.81 -16.27 -4.15
CA LEU A 7 -28.70 -14.86 -4.52
C LEU A 7 -27.27 -14.40 -4.25
N SER A 8 -26.45 -14.40 -5.29
CA SER A 8 -25.06 -13.98 -5.16
C SER A 8 -25.00 -12.50 -4.78
N PRO A 9 -24.08 -12.08 -3.88
CA PRO A 9 -23.98 -10.70 -3.44
C PRO A 9 -23.80 -9.73 -4.60
N LEU A 10 -24.50 -8.60 -4.55
CA LEU A 10 -24.41 -7.56 -5.58
C LEU A 10 -23.01 -6.93 -5.57
N ARG A 11 -22.34 -6.88 -6.74
CA ARG A 11 -20.98 -6.33 -6.86
C ARG A 11 -20.94 -5.27 -7.96
N ILE A 12 -20.34 -4.11 -7.63
CA ILE A 12 -20.08 -3.04 -8.61
C ILE A 12 -19.23 -3.56 -9.78
N THR A 13 -18.20 -4.36 -9.49
CA THR A 13 -17.31 -4.93 -10.52
C THR A 13 -18.05 -5.85 -11.49
N ALA A 14 -18.93 -6.71 -10.98
CA ALA A 14 -19.76 -7.58 -11.83
C ALA A 14 -20.72 -6.74 -12.69
N THR A 15 -21.34 -5.71 -12.09
CA THR A 15 -22.24 -4.78 -12.78
C THR A 15 -21.51 -4.03 -13.90
N VAL A 16 -20.35 -3.42 -13.63
CA VAL A 16 -19.55 -2.70 -14.63
C VAL A 16 -19.11 -3.61 -15.77
N ARG A 17 -18.74 -4.86 -15.47
CA ARG A 17 -18.38 -5.86 -16.50
C ARG A 17 -19.58 -6.19 -17.39
N ALA A 18 -20.74 -6.49 -16.80
CA ALA A 18 -21.98 -6.77 -17.52
C ALA A 18 -22.42 -5.58 -18.38
N LEU A 19 -22.37 -4.38 -17.82
CA LEU A 19 -22.64 -3.12 -18.52
C LEU A 19 -21.70 -2.89 -19.70
N SER A 20 -20.39 -3.12 -19.51
CA SER A 20 -19.41 -2.98 -20.59
C SER A 20 -19.65 -3.97 -21.72
N SER A 21 -19.96 -5.22 -21.38
CA SER A 21 -20.31 -6.25 -22.37
C SER A 21 -21.60 -5.89 -23.12
N ALA A 22 -22.63 -5.46 -22.39
CA ALA A 22 -23.89 -5.02 -22.96
C ALA A 22 -23.76 -3.72 -23.76
N LEU A 23 -22.78 -2.88 -23.48
CA LEU A 23 -22.53 -1.66 -24.26
C LEU A 23 -21.69 -1.92 -25.51
N ARG A 24 -20.78 -2.90 -25.52
CA ARG A 24 -19.99 -3.26 -26.73
C ARG A 24 -20.77 -4.14 -27.71
N GLY A 25 -21.70 -4.95 -27.22
CA GLY A 25 -22.40 -5.97 -28.03
C GLY A 25 -21.51 -7.17 -28.37
N LYS A 26 -22.14 -8.27 -28.82
CA LYS A 26 -21.39 -9.34 -29.48
C LYS A 26 -20.81 -8.72 -30.76
N ARG A 27 -19.49 -8.58 -30.85
CA ARG A 27 -18.85 -8.50 -32.17
C ARG A 27 -19.19 -9.81 -32.86
N GLU A 28 -20.13 -9.79 -33.79
CA GLU A 28 -20.34 -10.93 -34.67
C GLU A 28 -19.01 -11.21 -35.37
N HIS A 29 -18.56 -12.47 -35.26
CA HIS A 29 -17.41 -12.98 -35.98
C HIS A 29 -17.63 -12.76 -37.48
N VAL A 30 -17.00 -11.74 -38.05
CA VAL A 30 -16.68 -11.76 -39.48
C VAL A 30 -15.51 -12.72 -39.63
N HIS A 31 -15.82 -13.97 -39.95
CA HIS A 31 -14.84 -14.95 -40.38
C HIS A 31 -14.21 -14.49 -41.71
N GLY A 32 -12.88 -14.41 -41.71
CA GLY A 32 -12.07 -14.13 -42.91
C GLY A 32 -10.58 -14.15 -42.58
N THR A 33 -10.07 -15.35 -42.29
CA THR A 33 -8.66 -15.79 -42.52
C THR A 33 -7.51 -14.78 -42.32
N SER A 34 -6.75 -14.94 -41.24
CA SER A 34 -5.31 -15.24 -41.37
C SER A 34 -4.71 -15.67 -40.02
N ARG A 35 -4.03 -16.81 -40.03
CA ARG A 35 -3.17 -17.32 -38.96
C ARG A 35 -2.01 -16.35 -38.78
N GLY A 36 -1.89 -15.74 -37.60
CA GLY A 36 -0.77 -14.88 -37.25
C GLY A 36 -0.46 -14.95 -35.76
N LYS A 37 0.57 -15.71 -35.43
CA LYS A 37 1.19 -15.85 -34.11
C LYS A 37 1.70 -14.49 -33.65
N GLY A 38 1.28 -14.01 -32.48
CA GLY A 38 1.70 -12.73 -31.94
C GLY A 38 0.94 -12.42 -30.66
N ASP A 39 1.51 -12.87 -29.55
CA ASP A 39 1.14 -12.48 -28.19
C ASP A 39 1.27 -10.95 -28.06
N ARG A 40 0.17 -10.25 -28.33
CA ARG A 40 -0.03 -8.86 -27.94
C ARG A 40 -1.11 -8.90 -26.88
N MET A 41 -0.68 -8.77 -25.61
CA MET A 41 -1.56 -8.41 -24.51
C MET A 41 -2.52 -7.33 -24.99
N PHE A 42 -3.79 -7.68 -25.10
CA PHE A 42 -4.84 -6.71 -25.41
C PHE A 42 -4.82 -5.66 -24.30
N PRO A 43 -4.88 -4.36 -24.64
CA PRO A 43 -4.90 -3.31 -23.63
C PRO A 43 -6.11 -3.55 -22.72
N GLU A 44 -5.88 -3.33 -21.42
CA GLU A 44 -6.89 -3.32 -20.36
C GLU A 44 -8.22 -2.74 -20.90
N PRO A 45 -9.38 -3.41 -20.71
CA PRO A 45 -10.61 -2.98 -21.34
C PRO A 45 -10.90 -1.54 -20.96
N GLU A 46 -10.97 -0.63 -21.96
CA GLU A 46 -11.24 0.79 -21.73
C GLU A 46 -12.39 0.92 -20.75
N LYS A 47 -12.19 1.68 -19.66
CA LYS A 47 -13.21 1.92 -18.64
C LYS A 47 -14.38 2.67 -19.26
N LEU A 48 -15.33 1.92 -19.84
CA LEU A 48 -16.51 2.47 -20.50
C LEU A 48 -17.51 3.08 -19.52
N TRP A 49 -17.50 2.61 -18.28
CA TRP A 49 -18.47 2.99 -17.26
C TRP A 49 -17.79 3.53 -16.01
N PHE A 50 -18.35 4.61 -15.50
CA PHE A 50 -17.94 5.26 -14.27
C PHE A 50 -19.07 5.15 -13.26
N LYS A 51 -18.77 4.64 -12.07
CA LYS A 51 -19.70 4.68 -10.93
C LYS A 51 -19.79 6.12 -10.44
N GLU A 52 -20.99 6.64 -10.32
CA GLU A 52 -21.22 7.97 -9.77
C GLU A 52 -20.92 7.98 -8.25
N SER A 53 -20.38 9.09 -7.77
CA SER A 53 -20.04 9.34 -6.36
C SER A 53 -20.42 10.75 -5.90
N SER A 54 -20.74 11.66 -6.82
CA SER A 54 -21.18 13.01 -6.49
C SER A 54 -22.62 13.00 -5.98
N ALA A 55 -22.82 13.54 -4.77
CA ALA A 55 -24.15 13.67 -4.15
C ALA A 55 -25.15 14.42 -5.05
N LYS A 56 -24.68 15.41 -5.82
CA LYS A 56 -25.51 16.15 -6.78
C LYS A 56 -26.01 15.25 -7.91
N ASN A 57 -25.15 14.40 -8.44
CA ASN A 57 -25.43 13.58 -9.62
C ASN A 57 -26.16 12.27 -9.27
N LEU A 58 -25.95 11.75 -8.06
CA LEU A 58 -26.63 10.56 -7.53
C LEU A 58 -28.15 10.73 -7.45
N ARG A 59 -28.72 11.92 -7.63
CA ARG A 59 -30.19 12.06 -7.78
C ARG A 59 -30.67 11.53 -9.14
N ASN A 60 -29.83 11.58 -10.16
CA ASN A 60 -30.24 11.41 -11.55
C ASN A 60 -29.65 10.15 -12.20
N ARG A 61 -28.52 9.63 -11.69
CA ARG A 61 -27.81 8.46 -12.22
C ARG A 61 -26.96 7.77 -11.17
N ASP A 62 -26.63 6.51 -11.40
CA ASP A 62 -25.72 5.68 -10.61
C ASP A 62 -24.46 5.30 -11.41
N PHE A 63 -24.59 5.19 -12.73
CA PHE A 63 -23.47 4.98 -13.65
C PHE A 63 -23.54 5.93 -14.84
N LEU A 64 -22.38 6.28 -15.39
CA LEU A 64 -22.24 7.10 -16.58
C LEU A 64 -21.23 6.47 -17.54
N SER A 65 -21.61 6.35 -18.81
CA SER A 65 -20.67 6.18 -19.93
C SER A 65 -20.55 7.52 -20.64
N PRO A 66 -19.45 8.27 -20.46
CA PRO A 66 -19.27 9.59 -21.03
C PRO A 66 -19.44 9.61 -22.56
N SER A 67 -19.91 10.73 -23.10
CA SER A 67 -20.05 10.90 -24.55
C SER A 67 -18.73 10.67 -25.30
N THR A 68 -17.59 11.02 -24.71
CA THR A 68 -16.26 10.72 -25.25
C THR A 68 -16.03 9.21 -25.43
N MET A 69 -16.48 8.38 -24.50
CA MET A 69 -16.42 6.92 -24.60
C MET A 69 -17.46 6.37 -25.57
N LEU A 70 -18.64 6.98 -25.66
CA LEU A 70 -19.65 6.56 -26.63
C LEU A 70 -19.22 6.85 -28.06
N ASN A 71 -18.53 7.96 -28.30
CA ASN A 71 -18.00 8.34 -29.60
C ASN A 71 -16.95 7.36 -30.14
N THR A 72 -16.26 6.60 -29.26
CA THR A 72 -15.34 5.54 -29.71
C THR A 72 -16.06 4.27 -30.15
N LEU A 73 -17.30 4.07 -29.68
CA LEU A 73 -18.09 2.87 -29.96
C LEU A 73 -19.13 3.10 -31.06
N TYR A 74 -19.70 4.30 -31.14
CA TYR A 74 -20.86 4.62 -31.97
C TYR A 74 -20.69 5.97 -32.65
N ALA A 75 -21.07 6.04 -33.93
CA ALA A 75 -21.03 7.28 -34.71
C ALA A 75 -21.85 8.39 -34.02
N GLY A 76 -21.21 9.54 -33.78
CA GLY A 76 -21.83 10.67 -33.08
C GLY A 76 -22.25 10.38 -31.64
N GLY A 77 -21.76 9.28 -31.04
CA GLY A 77 -22.08 8.89 -29.66
C GLY A 77 -23.51 8.38 -29.48
N GLN A 78 -24.22 8.12 -30.58
CA GLN A 78 -25.61 7.65 -30.55
C GLN A 78 -25.67 6.16 -30.25
N VAL A 79 -26.18 5.81 -29.07
CA VAL A 79 -26.34 4.41 -28.66
C VAL A 79 -27.52 3.79 -29.43
N PRO A 80 -27.29 2.71 -30.21
CA PRO A 80 -28.38 2.08 -30.97
C PRO A 80 -29.50 1.56 -30.05
N PRO A 81 -30.78 1.63 -30.46
CA PRO A 81 -31.91 1.18 -29.63
C PRO A 81 -31.78 -0.28 -29.15
N ALA A 82 -31.27 -1.17 -29.99
CA ALA A 82 -31.01 -2.57 -29.63
C ALA A 82 -29.95 -2.72 -28.53
N VAL A 83 -28.94 -1.85 -28.51
CA VAL A 83 -27.90 -1.81 -27.47
C VAL A 83 -28.48 -1.26 -26.17
N MET A 84 -29.26 -0.16 -26.26
CA MET A 84 -29.96 0.39 -25.10
C MET A 84 -30.88 -0.64 -24.46
N SER A 85 -31.70 -1.33 -25.26
CA SER A 85 -32.59 -2.40 -24.77
C SER A 85 -31.82 -3.49 -24.02
N ARG A 86 -30.70 -3.96 -24.57
CA ARG A 86 -29.80 -4.91 -23.90
C ARG A 86 -29.30 -4.39 -22.55
N VAL A 87 -28.80 -3.16 -22.50
CA VAL A 87 -28.31 -2.53 -21.27
C VAL A 87 -29.42 -2.44 -20.20
N LEU A 88 -30.63 -2.05 -20.58
CA LEU A 88 -31.78 -1.94 -19.66
C LEU A 88 -32.30 -3.31 -19.19
N SER A 89 -32.20 -4.31 -20.06
CA SER A 89 -32.60 -5.70 -19.76
C SER A 89 -31.56 -6.50 -18.97
N LEU A 90 -30.44 -5.88 -18.58
CA LEU A 90 -29.38 -6.58 -17.85
C LEU A 90 -29.89 -7.22 -16.56
N ARG A 91 -29.65 -8.53 -16.46
CA ARG A 91 -29.90 -9.36 -15.29
C ARG A 91 -28.72 -10.34 -15.15
N GLY A 92 -28.49 -10.85 -13.96
CA GLY A 92 -27.47 -11.86 -13.71
C GLY A 92 -27.00 -11.88 -12.26
N SER A 93 -26.34 -12.98 -11.90
CA SER A 93 -25.73 -13.16 -10.58
C SER A 93 -24.79 -11.99 -10.24
N GLY A 94 -25.03 -11.36 -9.09
CA GLY A 94 -24.23 -10.25 -8.57
C GLY A 94 -24.34 -8.92 -9.35
N VAL A 95 -25.21 -8.82 -10.36
CA VAL A 95 -25.42 -7.59 -11.15
C VAL A 95 -26.52 -6.74 -10.53
N LEU A 96 -26.27 -5.44 -10.36
CA LEU A 96 -27.28 -4.51 -9.87
C LEU A 96 -28.46 -4.42 -10.85
N PRO A 97 -29.72 -4.54 -10.37
CA PRO A 97 -30.89 -4.42 -11.22
C PRO A 97 -30.96 -3.00 -11.81
N VAL A 98 -31.14 -2.91 -13.13
CA VAL A 98 -31.25 -1.61 -13.84
C VAL A 98 -32.71 -1.15 -13.82
N ALA A 99 -32.95 0.09 -13.39
CA ALA A 99 -34.27 0.72 -13.40
C ALA A 99 -34.51 1.56 -14.66
N GLY A 100 -33.46 2.12 -15.26
CA GLY A 100 -33.59 2.96 -16.43
C GLY A 100 -32.28 3.51 -16.96
N GLY A 101 -32.35 4.10 -18.15
CA GLY A 101 -31.21 4.68 -18.84
C GLY A 101 -31.61 5.70 -19.88
N GLU A 102 -30.79 6.74 -20.02
CA GLU A 102 -31.04 7.86 -20.90
C GLU A 102 -29.72 8.35 -21.52
N VAL A 103 -29.72 8.63 -22.82
CA VAL A 103 -28.61 9.31 -23.49
C VAL A 103 -28.82 10.80 -23.37
N MET A 104 -27.83 11.50 -22.82
CA MET A 104 -27.82 12.94 -22.62
C MET A 104 -26.54 13.51 -23.22
N GLY A 105 -26.41 14.84 -23.31
CA GLY A 105 -25.22 15.47 -23.93
C GLY A 105 -23.88 15.06 -23.30
N GLU A 106 -23.88 14.72 -22.01
CA GLU A 106 -22.69 14.24 -21.29
C GLU A 106 -22.41 12.73 -21.46
N GLY A 107 -23.35 11.96 -22.03
CA GLY A 107 -23.22 10.52 -22.24
C GLY A 107 -24.45 9.71 -21.85
N LEU A 108 -24.28 8.39 -21.74
CA LEU A 108 -25.32 7.44 -21.35
C LEU A 108 -25.35 7.31 -19.83
N ARG A 109 -26.44 7.78 -19.23
CA ARG A 109 -26.72 7.67 -17.80
C ARG A 109 -27.51 6.40 -17.54
N LEU A 110 -27.22 5.74 -16.42
CA LEU A 110 -28.01 4.62 -15.92
C LEU A 110 -28.40 4.82 -14.47
N ARG A 111 -29.61 4.39 -14.15
CA ARG A 111 -30.14 4.28 -12.79
C ARG A 111 -30.33 2.81 -12.45
N VAL A 112 -29.87 2.42 -11.27
CA VAL A 112 -30.21 1.11 -10.71
C VAL A 112 -31.54 1.18 -9.99
N ASP A 113 -32.24 0.05 -9.90
CA ASP A 113 -33.37 -0.09 -9.00
C ASP A 113 -32.82 -0.15 -7.57
N ARG A 114 -32.74 1.01 -6.93
CA ARG A 114 -32.19 1.17 -5.58
C ARG A 114 -33.00 0.42 -4.54
N VAL A 115 -34.32 0.36 -4.72
CA VAL A 115 -35.22 -0.31 -3.77
C VAL A 115 -35.01 -1.81 -3.86
N ALA A 116 -34.98 -2.38 -5.07
CA ALA A 116 -34.68 -3.80 -5.27
C ALA A 116 -33.26 -4.14 -4.81
N SER A 117 -32.28 -3.30 -5.14
CA SER A 117 -30.88 -3.48 -4.71
C SER A 117 -30.77 -3.49 -3.18
N PHE A 118 -31.39 -2.53 -2.51
CA PHE A 118 -31.37 -2.43 -1.05
C PHE A 118 -32.05 -3.64 -0.39
N ARG A 119 -33.21 -4.06 -0.89
CA ARG A 119 -33.88 -5.28 -0.41
C ARG A 119 -33.00 -6.52 -0.59
N ALA A 120 -32.33 -6.67 -1.73
CA ALA A 120 -31.44 -7.80 -1.98
C ALA A 120 -30.23 -7.82 -1.03
N VAL A 121 -29.63 -6.65 -0.75
CA VAL A 121 -28.54 -6.54 0.23
C VAL A 121 -29.02 -6.95 1.63
N LEU A 122 -30.21 -6.52 2.05
CA LEU A 122 -30.75 -6.87 3.36
C LEU A 122 -31.17 -8.34 3.45
N ALA A 123 -31.78 -8.89 2.39
CA ALA A 123 -32.29 -10.26 2.36
C ALA A 123 -31.17 -11.31 2.43
N GLY A 124 -30.02 -11.06 1.79
CA GLY A 124 -28.86 -11.96 1.83
C GLY A 124 -28.05 -11.92 3.13
N GLY A 125 -28.45 -11.10 4.10
CA GLY A 125 -27.63 -10.76 5.26
C GLY A 125 -26.47 -9.86 4.86
N THR A 126 -26.20 -8.81 5.63
CA THR A 126 -25.03 -7.94 5.38
C THR A 126 -23.69 -8.67 5.56
N THR A 127 -23.72 -9.88 6.11
CA THR A 127 -22.58 -10.75 6.40
C THR A 127 -21.70 -10.99 5.18
N GLU A 128 -22.25 -11.31 4.00
CA GLU A 128 -21.44 -11.55 2.79
C GLU A 128 -20.71 -10.30 2.25
N TYR A 129 -21.18 -9.11 2.61
CA TYR A 129 -20.51 -7.85 2.28
C TYR A 129 -19.44 -7.46 3.31
N LEU A 130 -19.54 -8.00 4.52
CA LEU A 130 -18.65 -7.74 5.65
C LEU A 130 -17.65 -8.88 5.88
N LYS A 131 -17.88 -10.04 5.26
CA LYS A 131 -17.04 -11.23 5.41
C LYS A 131 -15.64 -10.93 4.87
N PRO A 132 -14.58 -11.27 5.63
CA PRO A 132 -13.24 -11.31 5.10
C PRO A 132 -13.17 -12.24 3.89
N SER A 133 -12.25 -11.98 2.97
CA SER A 133 -11.94 -12.93 1.89
C SER A 133 -11.60 -14.29 2.52
N SER A 134 -12.19 -15.37 2.01
CA SER A 134 -11.90 -16.73 2.45
C SER A 134 -10.63 -17.30 1.81
N GLN A 135 -10.07 -16.60 0.82
CA GLN A 135 -8.86 -17.00 0.14
C GLN A 135 -7.68 -16.24 0.73
N MET A 136 -6.66 -16.98 1.17
CA MET A 136 -5.40 -16.38 1.60
C MET A 136 -4.68 -15.79 0.39
N GLU A 137 -4.51 -14.46 0.35
CA GLU A 137 -3.86 -13.77 -0.77
C GLU A 137 -2.33 -13.66 -0.59
N GLY A 138 -1.84 -13.79 0.64
CA GLY A 138 -0.41 -13.75 0.98
C GLY A 138 -0.16 -13.07 2.32
N CYS A 139 1.08 -12.65 2.56
CA CYS A 139 1.51 -12.01 3.79
C CYS A 139 2.01 -10.56 3.58
N VAL A 140 1.58 -9.65 4.45
CA VAL A 140 2.02 -8.25 4.46
C VAL A 140 2.57 -7.88 5.84
N VAL A 141 3.76 -7.29 5.87
CA VAL A 141 4.32 -6.67 7.07
C VAL A 141 4.15 -5.15 6.97
N LEU A 142 3.44 -4.55 7.91
CA LEU A 142 3.24 -3.12 8.02
C LEU A 142 4.29 -2.53 8.95
N ASN A 143 5.34 -1.98 8.35
CA ASN A 143 6.38 -1.26 9.08
C ASN A 143 5.95 0.20 9.28
N CYS A 144 5.91 0.66 10.53
CA CYS A 144 5.64 2.04 10.90
C CYS A 144 6.91 2.69 11.53
N PRO A 145 7.73 3.40 10.73
CA PRO A 145 9.00 4.00 11.17
C PRO A 145 8.86 5.03 12.29
N ALA A 146 7.65 5.54 12.52
CA ALA A 146 7.31 6.45 13.61
C ALA A 146 7.35 5.79 15.00
N LEU A 147 7.17 4.46 15.05
CA LEU A 147 7.13 3.69 16.29
C LEU A 147 8.47 3.02 16.62
N HIS A 148 9.46 3.10 15.73
CA HIS A 148 10.80 2.60 16.00
C HIS A 148 11.54 3.53 16.97
N PRO A 149 12.30 3.00 17.94
CA PRO A 149 13.12 3.81 18.84
C PRO A 149 14.14 4.65 18.07
N LYS A 150 14.18 5.96 18.34
CA LYS A 150 15.12 6.91 17.70
C LYS A 150 15.52 8.04 18.65
N PRO A 151 16.80 8.18 19.01
CA PRO A 151 17.50 7.36 20.01
C PRO A 151 16.71 7.07 21.32
N ASN A 152 15.58 7.74 21.56
CA ASN A 152 14.68 7.49 22.68
C ASN A 152 13.48 6.66 22.22
N THR A 153 12.82 5.99 23.17
CA THR A 153 11.52 5.33 22.92
C THR A 153 10.48 6.39 22.58
N PRO A 154 9.68 6.21 21.51
CA PRO A 154 8.63 7.16 21.18
C PRO A 154 7.60 7.22 22.31
N THR A 155 7.19 8.45 22.63
CA THR A 155 6.10 8.75 23.57
C THR A 155 5.04 9.62 22.87
N PRO A 156 3.81 9.68 23.39
CA PRO A 156 2.76 10.54 22.83
C PRO A 156 3.15 12.02 22.70
N ASP A 157 4.03 12.51 23.58
CA ASP A 157 4.54 13.89 23.57
C ASP A 157 5.63 14.13 22.52
N THR A 158 6.29 13.08 22.04
CA THR A 158 7.34 13.18 21.01
C THR A 158 6.80 12.91 19.61
N LEU A 159 5.65 12.24 19.51
CA LEU A 159 5.04 11.87 18.25
C LEU A 159 4.39 13.09 17.59
N SER A 160 4.90 13.50 16.42
CA SER A 160 4.27 14.56 15.62
C SER A 160 2.94 14.09 15.02
N LEU A 161 2.05 15.03 14.62
CA LEU A 161 0.81 14.65 13.94
C LEU A 161 1.05 13.94 12.59
N GLY A 162 2.14 14.25 11.91
CA GLY A 162 2.54 13.53 10.69
C GLY A 162 2.82 12.05 10.98
N GLN A 163 3.49 11.78 12.09
CA GLN A 163 3.79 10.41 12.55
C GLN A 163 2.56 9.72 13.15
N LEU A 164 1.69 10.42 13.88
CA LEU A 164 0.41 9.87 14.33
C LEU A 164 -0.44 9.43 13.12
N ARG A 165 -0.50 10.26 12.06
CA ARG A 165 -1.18 9.91 10.81
C ARG A 165 -0.64 8.63 10.20
N THR A 166 0.68 8.41 10.23
CA THR A 166 1.25 7.16 9.69
C THR A 166 0.85 5.94 10.50
N VAL A 167 0.75 6.07 11.83
CA VAL A 167 0.29 4.98 12.70
C VAL A 167 -1.18 4.64 12.43
N LEU A 168 -2.04 5.66 12.36
CA LEU A 168 -3.47 5.49 12.06
C LEU A 168 -3.69 4.84 10.68
N LEU A 169 -2.93 5.28 9.68
CA LEU A 169 -2.99 4.70 8.34
C LEU A 169 -2.45 3.27 8.30
N ALA A 170 -1.35 2.97 9.01
CA ALA A 170 -0.85 1.60 9.11
C ALA A 170 -1.90 0.67 9.73
N ASN A 171 -2.51 1.05 10.86
CA ASN A 171 -3.59 0.28 11.48
C ASN A 171 -4.77 0.06 10.52
N HIS A 172 -5.23 1.11 9.85
CA HIS A 172 -6.33 1.02 8.90
C HIS A 172 -6.00 0.10 7.72
N MET A 173 -4.79 0.21 7.16
CA MET A 173 -4.32 -0.66 6.09
C MET A 173 -4.26 -2.12 6.54
N GLY A 174 -3.85 -2.39 7.77
CA GLY A 174 -3.85 -3.75 8.32
C GLY A 174 -5.26 -4.34 8.41
N ALA A 175 -6.23 -3.56 8.88
CA ALA A 175 -7.62 -3.98 8.88
C ALA A 175 -8.16 -4.24 7.46
N LEU A 176 -7.79 -3.40 6.48
CA LEU A 176 -8.18 -3.59 5.08
C LEU A 176 -7.54 -4.85 4.48
N PHE A 177 -6.25 -5.08 4.68
CA PHE A 177 -5.54 -6.25 4.17
C PHE A 177 -6.07 -7.54 4.78
N ARG A 178 -6.33 -7.59 6.09
CA ARG A 178 -6.98 -8.75 6.74
C ARG A 178 -8.35 -9.04 6.14
N ARG A 179 -9.17 -8.01 5.89
CA ARG A 179 -10.47 -8.19 5.20
C ARG A 179 -10.32 -8.69 3.76
N LYS A 180 -9.18 -8.45 3.12
CA LYS A 180 -8.85 -8.98 1.79
C LYS A 180 -8.22 -10.37 1.81
N GLY A 181 -8.03 -10.97 2.99
CA GLY A 181 -7.47 -12.32 3.12
C GLY A 181 -5.95 -12.34 3.17
N PHE A 182 -5.30 -11.21 3.46
CA PHE A 182 -3.87 -11.21 3.78
C PHE A 182 -3.66 -11.52 5.24
N GLU A 183 -2.61 -12.29 5.52
CA GLU A 183 -2.00 -12.32 6.82
C GLU A 183 -1.23 -11.02 7.04
N VAL A 184 -1.42 -10.40 8.20
CA VAL A 184 -0.88 -9.06 8.47
C VAL A 184 -0.14 -9.02 9.79
N TYR A 185 1.13 -8.66 9.69
CA TYR A 185 2.04 -8.41 10.79
C TYR A 185 2.36 -6.92 10.88
N PHE A 186 2.66 -6.45 12.09
CA PHE A 186 3.05 -5.06 12.33
C PHE A 186 4.48 -5.00 12.86
N CYS A 187 5.20 -3.96 12.47
CA CYS A 187 6.58 -3.71 12.90
C CYS A 187 6.71 -2.22 13.26
N PRO A 188 7.31 -1.86 14.41
CA PRO A 188 7.96 -2.73 15.38
C PRO A 188 6.99 -3.37 16.38
N THR A 189 7.49 -4.33 17.15
CA THR A 189 6.86 -4.76 18.41
C THR A 189 7.24 -3.79 19.52
N LEU A 190 6.24 -3.28 20.24
CA LEU A 190 6.42 -2.27 21.30
C LEU A 190 6.67 -2.93 22.66
N PRO A 191 7.38 -2.28 23.59
CA PRO A 191 7.41 -2.74 24.97
C PRO A 191 6.01 -2.68 25.60
N GLU A 192 5.61 -3.76 26.27
CA GLU A 192 4.43 -3.79 27.14
C GLU A 192 4.48 -2.64 28.15
N ASP A 193 3.30 -2.08 28.44
CA ASP A 193 3.12 -0.95 29.36
C ASP A 193 3.86 0.35 29.00
N SER A 194 4.44 0.47 27.80
CA SER A 194 4.99 1.76 27.33
C SER A 194 3.89 2.82 27.17
N ASP A 195 4.24 4.09 27.39
CA ASP A 195 3.32 5.23 27.22
C ASP A 195 2.68 5.24 25.83
N VAL A 196 3.46 4.90 24.81
CA VAL A 196 2.98 4.81 23.43
C VAL A 196 2.01 3.65 23.24
N ALA A 197 2.26 2.46 23.80
CA ALA A 197 1.35 1.32 23.69
C ALA A 197 0.00 1.64 24.36
N THR A 198 0.03 2.20 25.57
CA THR A 198 -1.17 2.65 26.30
C THR A 198 -1.96 3.69 25.51
N PHE A 199 -1.25 4.65 24.91
CA PHE A 199 -1.85 5.68 24.06
C PHE A 199 -2.50 5.12 22.78
N LEU A 200 -1.86 4.15 22.11
CA LEU A 200 -2.45 3.49 20.95
C LEU A 200 -3.69 2.67 21.32
N GLN A 201 -3.66 1.99 22.46
CA GLN A 201 -4.83 1.26 22.96
C GLN A 201 -6.01 2.20 23.25
N ALA A 202 -5.76 3.39 23.82
CA ALA A 202 -6.80 4.40 24.03
C ALA A 202 -7.43 4.91 22.72
N LEU A 203 -6.70 4.83 21.61
CA LEU A 203 -7.19 5.10 20.26
C LEU A 203 -7.90 3.91 19.58
N GLY A 204 -8.02 2.77 20.28
CA GLY A 204 -8.58 1.54 19.73
C GLY A 204 -7.64 0.85 18.72
N ILE A 205 -6.34 1.08 18.82
CA ILE A 205 -5.32 0.48 17.97
C ILE A 205 -4.67 -0.67 18.73
N ASP A 206 -4.86 -1.87 18.21
CA ASP A 206 -4.22 -3.09 18.70
C ASP A 206 -2.89 -3.29 17.97
N TRP A 207 -1.81 -2.79 18.57
CA TRP A 207 -0.44 -2.87 18.06
C TRP A 207 0.34 -3.95 18.82
N PRO A 208 1.21 -4.75 18.17
CA PRO A 208 1.95 -5.81 18.85
C PRO A 208 2.83 -5.27 19.98
N THR A 209 2.76 -5.95 21.13
CA THR A 209 3.60 -5.71 22.29
C THR A 209 4.39 -6.95 22.68
N ALA A 210 5.52 -6.75 23.37
CA ALA A 210 6.30 -7.80 23.99
C ALA A 210 6.78 -7.37 25.38
N PRO A 211 7.07 -8.32 26.29
CA PRO A 211 7.59 -8.02 27.63
C PRO A 211 8.83 -7.11 27.58
N ALA A 212 8.94 -6.17 28.52
CA ALA A 212 10.01 -5.16 28.49
C ALA A 212 11.45 -5.73 28.60
N ASN A 213 11.60 -6.97 29.08
CA ASN A 213 12.88 -7.69 29.15
C ASN A 213 13.25 -8.41 27.86
N TRP A 214 12.37 -8.40 26.86
CA TRP A 214 12.65 -8.99 25.56
C TRP A 214 13.64 -8.11 24.79
N THR A 215 14.77 -8.69 24.39
CA THR A 215 15.80 -7.98 23.63
C THR A 215 15.98 -8.59 22.25
N ASN A 216 16.38 -7.75 21.29
CA ASN A 216 16.73 -8.17 19.94
C ASN A 216 18.25 -8.28 19.75
N ASP A 217 19.04 -8.36 20.83
CA ASP A 217 20.49 -8.19 20.79
C ASP A 217 21.17 -9.19 19.84
N GLU A 218 20.75 -10.47 19.85
CA GLU A 218 21.29 -11.49 18.94
C GLU A 218 20.99 -11.18 17.47
N ARG A 219 19.78 -10.66 17.17
CA ARG A 219 19.40 -10.25 15.81
C ARG A 219 20.11 -8.97 15.39
N GLU A 220 20.25 -8.00 16.29
CA GLU A 220 21.03 -6.79 16.06
C GLU A 220 22.49 -7.15 15.74
N GLU A 221 23.11 -8.05 16.50
CA GLU A 221 24.48 -8.53 16.22
C GLU A 221 24.57 -9.26 14.88
N LYS A 222 23.58 -10.09 14.55
CA LYS A 222 23.51 -10.79 13.24
C LYS A 222 23.40 -9.80 12.08
N ILE A 223 22.53 -8.80 12.18
CA ILE A 223 22.37 -7.75 11.16
C ILE A 223 23.65 -6.92 11.04
N GLN A 224 24.26 -6.54 12.17
CA GLN A 224 25.53 -5.83 12.20
C GLN A 224 26.62 -6.62 11.47
N LYS A 225 26.79 -7.91 11.79
CA LYS A 225 27.74 -8.80 11.10
C LYS A 225 27.42 -8.95 9.61
N ALA A 226 26.15 -9.02 9.23
CA ALA A 226 25.74 -9.11 7.83
C ALA A 226 26.13 -7.83 7.05
N LEU A 227 25.93 -6.66 7.64
CA LEU A 227 26.33 -5.38 7.05
C LEU A 227 27.87 -5.23 6.99
N GLU A 228 28.59 -5.69 8.01
CA GLU A 228 30.06 -5.67 8.02
C GLU A 228 30.70 -6.55 6.94
N ASN A 229 30.03 -7.65 6.60
CA ASN A 229 30.41 -8.59 5.55
C ASN A 229 29.73 -8.31 4.21
N SER A 230 28.95 -7.23 4.11
CA SER A 230 28.21 -6.87 2.90
C SER A 230 29.19 -6.55 1.75
N PRO A 231 28.93 -7.02 0.51
CA PRO A 231 29.74 -6.65 -0.65
C PRO A 231 29.68 -5.15 -0.96
N TYR A 232 28.67 -4.46 -0.44
CA TYR A 232 28.44 -3.03 -0.61
C TYR A 232 29.13 -2.16 0.44
N ARG A 233 29.90 -2.77 1.35
CA ARG A 233 30.67 -2.04 2.36
C ARG A 233 31.77 -1.21 1.71
N GLU A 234 31.82 0.07 2.04
CA GLU A 234 32.95 0.91 1.66
C GLU A 234 34.18 0.55 2.50
N LYS A 235 35.24 0.10 1.83
CA LYS A 235 36.55 0.01 2.45
C LYS A 235 37.04 1.44 2.66
N GLY A 236 37.36 1.79 3.90
CA GLY A 236 37.91 3.11 4.22
C GLY A 236 39.06 3.42 3.27
N THR A 237 39.06 4.61 2.68
CA THR A 237 40.17 5.10 1.87
C THR A 237 41.41 5.23 2.75
N GLU A 238 42.22 4.18 2.86
CA GLU A 238 43.62 4.26 3.28
C GLU A 238 44.52 4.84 2.16
N SER A 239 43.99 5.74 1.33
CA SER A 239 44.73 6.34 0.23
C SER A 239 45.02 7.81 0.54
N GLY A 240 46.17 8.07 1.14
CA GLY A 240 46.66 9.44 1.26
C GLY A 240 47.73 9.74 2.31
N ARG A 241 48.45 8.75 2.86
CA ARG A 241 49.67 9.04 3.63
C ARG A 241 50.77 9.51 2.67
N ARG A 242 50.65 10.74 2.17
CA ARG A 242 51.78 11.47 1.59
C ARG A 242 52.71 11.79 2.74
N THR A 243 53.77 11.00 2.85
CA THR A 243 54.99 11.37 3.54
C THR A 243 55.51 12.68 2.93
N SER A 244 55.24 13.81 3.58
CA SER A 244 56.05 15.02 3.48
C SER A 244 55.92 15.80 4.79
N GLY A 245 57.06 16.03 5.43
CA GLY A 245 57.22 16.44 6.82
C GLY A 245 56.63 17.79 7.22
N GLY A 246 56.59 18.01 8.54
CA GLY A 246 56.27 19.29 9.16
C GLY A 246 55.43 19.12 10.41
N GLY A 247 56.02 19.35 11.58
CA GLY A 247 55.44 19.03 12.88
C GLY A 247 54.26 19.91 13.32
N GLY A 248 53.57 19.43 14.36
CA GLY A 248 52.51 20.17 15.04
C GLY A 248 51.68 19.24 15.92
N ARG A 249 52.04 19.16 17.21
CA ARG A 249 51.19 18.57 18.26
C ARG A 249 49.84 19.28 18.28
N LYS A 250 48.78 18.56 17.92
CA LYS A 250 47.43 18.65 18.50
C LYS A 250 46.76 17.28 18.34
N ALA A 251 47.05 16.40 19.29
CA ALA A 251 46.22 15.23 19.54
C ALA A 251 45.13 15.68 20.51
N LEU A 252 43.98 16.10 19.97
CA LEU A 252 42.72 16.27 20.69
C LEU A 252 41.60 15.93 19.71
N GLU A 253 41.07 14.71 19.89
CA GLU A 253 39.67 14.34 19.63
C GLU A 253 39.17 14.32 18.17
N GLU A 254 39.66 13.38 17.35
CA GLU A 254 38.94 12.88 16.15
C GLU A 254 38.95 11.34 16.08
N GLU A 255 38.98 10.64 17.22
CA GLU A 255 38.81 9.18 17.29
C GLU A 255 37.33 8.79 17.43
N ASN A 256 36.54 8.99 16.37
CA ASN A 256 35.40 8.10 16.06
C ASN A 256 34.96 8.16 14.58
N GLU A 257 35.90 8.39 13.66
CA GLU A 257 35.67 8.38 12.21
C GLU A 257 35.58 6.97 11.59
N GLY A 258 35.47 5.91 12.42
CA GLY A 258 35.49 4.50 12.01
C GLY A 258 34.12 3.82 11.86
N GLY A 259 33.03 4.56 11.63
CA GLY A 259 31.70 3.95 11.51
C GLY A 259 31.52 3.12 10.23
N LEU A 260 30.78 2.02 10.30
CA LEU A 260 30.44 1.18 9.15
C LEU A 260 29.68 2.00 8.10
N ARG A 261 30.14 1.94 6.84
CA ARG A 261 29.55 2.66 5.70
C ARG A 261 29.16 1.68 4.60
N ILE A 262 27.94 1.82 4.09
CA ILE A 262 27.38 0.99 3.02
C ILE A 262 27.04 1.89 1.82
N ASN A 263 27.46 1.50 0.62
CA ASN A 263 27.14 2.20 -0.61
C ASN A 263 25.75 1.79 -1.11
N LEU A 264 24.71 2.52 -0.72
CA LEU A 264 23.32 2.22 -1.08
C LEU A 264 23.07 2.36 -2.59
N LYS A 265 23.81 3.27 -3.24
CA LYS A 265 23.72 3.47 -4.69
C LYS A 265 24.07 2.20 -5.45
N GLN A 266 25.13 1.51 -5.02
CA GLN A 266 25.54 0.26 -5.62
C GLN A 266 24.50 -0.85 -5.40
N VAL A 267 23.89 -0.92 -4.21
CA VAL A 267 22.85 -1.90 -3.89
C VAL A 267 21.70 -1.85 -4.89
N PHE A 268 21.04 -0.69 -5.05
CA PHE A 268 19.87 -0.65 -5.93
C PHE A 268 20.21 -0.72 -7.43
N GLN A 269 21.43 -0.33 -7.82
CA GLN A 269 21.90 -0.50 -9.20
C GLN A 269 22.13 -1.97 -9.57
N GLU A 270 22.78 -2.73 -8.68
CA GLU A 270 23.08 -4.14 -8.91
C GLU A 270 21.85 -5.05 -8.70
N GLU A 271 21.00 -4.75 -7.71
CA GLU A 271 19.76 -5.49 -7.48
C GLU A 271 18.59 -5.03 -8.38
N GLY A 272 18.78 -3.98 -9.18
CA GLY A 272 17.75 -3.46 -10.08
C GLY A 272 16.50 -2.91 -9.36
N LEU A 273 16.68 -2.31 -8.18
CA LEU A 273 15.56 -1.77 -7.41
C LEU A 273 15.08 -0.46 -8.03
N LEU A 274 13.77 -0.36 -8.29
CA LEU A 274 13.15 0.80 -8.92
C LEU A 274 12.37 1.65 -7.92
N GLY A 275 12.26 2.96 -8.19
CA GLY A 275 11.42 3.88 -7.42
C GLY A 275 12.06 4.46 -6.16
N TYR A 276 13.34 4.21 -5.93
CA TYR A 276 14.12 4.85 -4.87
C TYR A 276 14.67 6.20 -5.32
N ASP A 277 14.93 7.09 -4.35
CA ASP A 277 15.51 8.41 -4.60
C ASP A 277 16.93 8.26 -5.18
N PRO A 278 17.23 8.86 -6.35
CA PRO A 278 18.52 8.72 -7.02
C PRO A 278 19.69 9.38 -6.26
N THR A 279 19.39 10.18 -5.23
CA THR A 279 20.39 10.82 -4.36
C THR A 279 20.84 9.93 -3.20
N LEU A 280 20.24 8.74 -3.01
CA LEU A 280 20.75 7.74 -2.08
C LEU A 280 22.19 7.34 -2.46
N GLY A 281 23.14 7.72 -1.61
CA GLY A 281 24.56 7.45 -1.77
C GLY A 281 25.08 6.52 -0.67
N THR A 282 26.15 6.93 -0.02
CA THR A 282 26.73 6.20 1.11
C THR A 282 25.94 6.47 2.39
N CYS A 283 25.60 5.42 3.13
CA CYS A 283 24.93 5.50 4.41
C CYS A 283 25.85 5.02 5.53
N LYS A 284 25.97 5.83 6.59
CA LYS A 284 26.64 5.44 7.85
C LYS A 284 25.65 4.61 8.66
N VAL A 285 26.05 3.41 9.05
CA VAL A 285 25.21 2.51 9.85
C VAL A 285 25.24 2.99 11.30
N HIS A 286 24.07 3.31 11.83
CA HIS A 286 23.85 3.70 13.22
C HIS A 286 23.13 2.59 14.00
N ARG A 287 23.27 2.59 15.33
CA ARG A 287 22.63 1.57 16.20
C ARG A 287 21.11 1.54 16.02
N ASP A 288 20.46 2.70 15.90
CA ASP A 288 19.01 2.80 15.66
C ASP A 288 18.59 2.19 14.31
N SER A 289 19.46 2.26 13.30
CA SER A 289 19.24 1.60 12.01
C SER A 289 19.34 0.08 12.16
N VAL A 290 20.33 -0.43 12.88
CA VAL A 290 20.47 -1.87 13.15
C VAL A 290 19.28 -2.41 13.94
N SER A 291 18.82 -1.67 14.95
CA SER A 291 17.64 -2.04 15.74
C SER A 291 16.36 -2.08 14.89
N HIS A 292 16.17 -1.09 14.00
CA HIS A 292 15.07 -1.09 13.02
C HIS A 292 15.12 -2.34 12.12
N LEU A 293 16.30 -2.64 11.57
CA LEU A 293 16.49 -3.80 10.71
C LEU A 293 16.27 -5.13 11.44
N ALA A 294 16.67 -5.23 12.71
CA ALA A 294 16.44 -6.42 13.53
C ALA A 294 14.95 -6.65 13.81
N GLN A 295 14.18 -5.59 14.07
CA GLN A 295 12.71 -5.65 14.20
C GLN A 295 12.03 -6.06 12.89
N LEU A 296 12.57 -5.62 11.74
CA LEU A 296 12.09 -6.04 10.43
C LEU A 296 12.37 -7.52 10.16
N ASP A 297 13.61 -7.97 10.41
CA ASP A 297 14.02 -9.38 10.27
C ASP A 297 13.20 -10.31 11.17
N LEU A 298 12.91 -9.89 12.39
CA LEU A 298 12.02 -10.61 13.30
C LEU A 298 10.60 -10.71 12.73
N SER A 299 10.04 -9.58 12.28
CA SER A 299 8.65 -9.52 11.81
C SER A 299 8.43 -10.32 10.51
N THR A 300 9.51 -10.74 9.84
CA THR A 300 9.46 -11.59 8.66
C THR A 300 9.98 -13.01 8.88
N ALA A 301 10.51 -13.34 10.06
CA ALA A 301 11.20 -14.61 10.30
C ALA A 301 10.29 -15.83 10.14
N ASP A 302 9.02 -15.72 10.55
CA ASP A 302 8.07 -16.83 10.55
C ASP A 302 7.38 -17.03 9.18
N ILE A 303 7.65 -16.14 8.22
CA ILE A 303 7.01 -16.15 6.90
C ILE A 303 7.81 -17.05 5.96
N THR A 304 7.52 -18.35 5.99
CA THR A 304 8.32 -19.40 5.31
C THR A 304 7.78 -19.84 3.94
N GLU A 305 6.47 -19.71 3.68
CA GLU A 305 5.84 -20.30 2.49
C GLU A 305 5.49 -19.31 1.37
N THR A 306 5.40 -18.01 1.67
CA THR A 306 5.11 -16.96 0.66
C THR A 306 6.05 -15.78 0.81
N MET A 307 6.53 -15.24 -0.32
CA MET A 307 7.29 -14.00 -0.33
C MET A 307 6.46 -12.86 0.28
N ALA A 308 6.82 -12.44 1.49
CA ALA A 308 6.16 -11.32 2.17
C ALA A 308 6.35 -10.00 1.41
N THR A 309 5.31 -9.17 1.42
CA THR A 309 5.45 -7.76 1.05
C THR A 309 5.56 -6.90 2.30
N VAL A 310 6.66 -6.19 2.46
CA VAL A 310 6.85 -5.19 3.51
C VAL A 310 6.39 -3.84 2.99
N LEU A 311 5.37 -3.28 3.63
CA LEU A 311 4.85 -1.95 3.33
C LEU A 311 5.31 -0.97 4.41
N HIS A 312 6.19 -0.06 4.03
CA HIS A 312 6.70 1.01 4.87
C HIS A 312 5.73 2.19 4.85
N VAL A 313 4.97 2.37 5.94
CA VAL A 313 4.02 3.47 6.09
C VAL A 313 4.73 4.63 6.78
N THR A 314 5.17 5.61 6.00
CA THR A 314 6.06 6.69 6.47
C THR A 314 5.48 8.07 6.19
N SER A 315 5.95 9.06 6.95
CA SER A 315 5.65 10.46 6.70
C SER A 315 6.51 10.96 5.54
N CYS A 316 6.09 12.03 4.85
CA CYS A 316 6.94 12.66 3.85
C CYS A 316 8.23 13.25 4.45
N GLN A 317 8.24 13.58 5.75
CA GLN A 317 9.43 14.06 6.44
C GLN A 317 10.45 12.94 6.69
N ASP A 318 9.96 11.71 6.92
CA ASP A 318 10.78 10.54 7.21
C ASP A 318 11.08 9.67 5.98
N GLU A 319 10.53 10.02 4.80
CA GLU A 319 10.61 9.22 3.57
C GLU A 319 12.04 8.86 3.20
N PHE A 320 12.92 9.86 3.05
CA PHE A 320 14.31 9.64 2.63
C PHE A 320 15.05 8.70 3.57
N ARG A 321 14.90 8.91 4.89
CA ARG A 321 15.48 8.05 5.91
C ARG A 321 14.92 6.62 5.82
N GLN A 322 13.62 6.48 5.57
CA GLN A 322 13.02 5.16 5.44
C GLN A 322 13.51 4.42 4.19
N GLN A 323 13.73 5.13 3.08
CA GLN A 323 14.36 4.54 1.90
C GLN A 323 15.79 4.08 2.18
N GLN A 324 16.57 4.83 2.98
CA GLN A 324 17.90 4.38 3.42
C GLN A 324 17.83 3.07 4.21
N ILE A 325 16.89 2.95 5.16
CA ILE A 325 16.68 1.71 5.93
C ILE A 325 16.30 0.55 5.01
N ALA A 326 15.37 0.75 4.08
CA ALA A 326 14.92 -0.28 3.14
C ALA A 326 16.08 -0.84 2.29
N VAL A 327 16.94 0.05 1.78
CA VAL A 327 18.13 -0.36 0.99
C VAL A 327 19.23 -0.93 1.86
N LEU A 328 19.45 -0.44 3.09
CA LEU A 328 20.35 -1.07 4.05
C LEU A 328 19.92 -2.51 4.36
N TRP A 329 18.62 -2.77 4.47
CA TRP A 329 18.11 -4.11 4.70
C TRP A 329 18.42 -5.07 3.55
N ARG A 330 18.30 -4.58 2.31
CA ARG A 330 18.78 -5.31 1.11
C ARG A 330 20.26 -5.63 1.20
N ALA A 331 21.07 -4.65 1.57
CA ALA A 331 22.50 -4.82 1.73
C ALA A 331 22.89 -5.84 2.82
N SER A 332 22.02 -6.10 3.80
CA SER A 332 22.17 -7.18 4.80
C SER A 332 21.64 -8.55 4.34
N GLY A 333 21.10 -8.66 3.13
CA GLY A 333 20.63 -9.91 2.52
C GLY A 333 19.12 -10.12 2.52
N ALA A 334 18.31 -9.12 2.85
CA ALA A 334 16.85 -9.27 2.86
C ALA A 334 16.27 -9.45 1.44
N THR A 335 15.42 -10.45 1.24
CA THR A 335 14.87 -10.80 -0.08
C THR A 335 13.41 -10.37 -0.29
N HIS A 336 12.70 -9.97 0.77
CA HIS A 336 11.28 -9.60 0.72
C HIS A 336 10.94 -8.47 -0.26
N SER A 337 9.72 -8.44 -0.80
CA SER A 337 9.26 -7.30 -1.61
C SER A 337 9.05 -6.09 -0.69
N GLN A 338 9.54 -4.91 -1.08
CA GLN A 338 9.42 -3.69 -0.27
C GLN A 338 8.66 -2.61 -1.03
N ARG A 339 7.70 -1.97 -0.38
CA ARG A 339 6.89 -0.86 -0.93
C ARG A 339 6.78 0.28 0.07
N HIS A 340 6.61 1.50 -0.42
CA HIS A 340 6.48 2.69 0.41
C HIS A 340 5.09 3.31 0.25
N LEU A 341 4.41 3.56 1.37
CA LEU A 341 3.23 4.41 1.45
C LEU A 341 3.63 5.72 2.14
N VAL A 342 3.83 6.75 1.34
CA VAL A 342 4.28 8.07 1.82
C VAL A 342 3.08 8.95 2.13
N CYS A 343 2.94 9.33 3.39
CA CYS A 343 1.86 10.16 3.88
C CYS A 343 2.24 11.63 3.77
N GLY A 344 1.42 12.40 3.05
CA GLY A 344 1.61 13.86 2.95
C GLY A 344 1.52 14.56 4.32
N PRO A 345 1.98 15.82 4.40
CA PRO A 345 2.09 16.54 5.66
C PRO A 345 0.71 16.80 6.28
N VAL A 346 0.68 16.87 7.62
CA VAL A 346 -0.48 17.35 8.37
C VAL A 346 -0.29 18.84 8.63
N LYS A 347 -1.24 19.66 8.18
CA LYS A 347 -1.22 21.11 8.40
C LYS A 347 -2.04 21.46 9.63
N THR A 348 -1.43 22.12 10.60
CA THR A 348 -2.12 22.74 11.74
C THR A 348 -2.01 24.27 11.64
N PRO A 349 -3.09 25.02 11.89
CA PRO A 349 -2.99 26.47 12.05
C PRO A 349 -2.32 26.79 13.40
N GLY A 350 -1.10 27.34 13.39
CA GLY A 350 -0.33 27.66 14.60
C GLY A 350 0.87 26.73 14.84
N SER A 351 1.22 26.51 16.11
CA SER A 351 2.38 25.73 16.54
C SER A 351 2.30 24.23 16.19
N HIS A 352 3.45 23.56 16.17
CA HIS A 352 3.55 22.11 16.02
C HIS A 352 2.91 21.42 17.23
N LEU A 353 1.75 20.77 17.02
CA LEU A 353 1.09 19.96 18.05
C LEU A 353 1.70 18.55 18.08
N THR A 354 1.81 18.00 19.29
CA THR A 354 2.14 16.59 19.52
C THR A 354 0.87 15.73 19.43
N ALA A 355 1.04 14.41 19.35
CA ALA A 355 -0.08 13.48 19.34
C ALA A 355 -0.89 13.55 20.64
N ALA A 356 -0.22 13.70 21.79
CA ALA A 356 -0.86 13.91 23.08
C ALA A 356 -1.73 15.18 23.09
N GLN A 357 -1.17 16.31 22.63
CA GLN A 357 -1.87 17.60 22.63
C GLN A 357 -3.08 17.64 21.69
N TYR A 358 -3.10 16.84 20.63
CA TYR A 358 -4.20 16.82 19.67
C TYR A 358 -5.43 16.04 20.15
N LEU A 359 -5.24 15.13 21.10
CA LEU A 359 -6.31 14.27 21.63
C LEU A 359 -6.85 14.73 22.99
N GLN A 360 -6.27 15.81 23.53
CA GLN A 360 -6.81 16.61 24.62
C GLN A 360 -7.82 17.60 24.06
#